data_AF-A0AB33XUW9-F1
#
_entry.id   AF-A0AB33XUW9-F1
#
_cell.length_a   1.000
_cell.length_b   1.000
_cell.length_c   1.000
_cell.angle_alpha   90.00
_cell.angle_beta   90.00
_cell.angle_gamma   90.00
#
_symmetry.space_group_name_H-M   'P 1'
#
loop_
_entity.id
_entity.type
_entity.pdbx_description
1 polymer ?
#
loop_
_entity_poly.entity_id
_entity_poly.type
_entity_poly.pdbx_seq_one_letter_code
_entity_poly.pdbx_strand_id
1 'polypeptide(L)' 'MTFVIRYDQPETILNSWCIEWQGKQYDIVKLTPDTAKKQWTTIIGKPVANK' A
#
# COMPACT_ATOMS: atom_id res chain seq x y z
N MET A 1 -5.04 4.25 6.98
CA MET A 1 -4.77 2.83 7.28
C MET A 1 -3.34 2.54 6.90
N THR A 2 -2.62 1.78 7.72
CA THR A 2 -1.24 1.38 7.42
C THR A 2 -1.25 -0.10 7.04
N PHE A 3 -0.71 -0.41 5.86
CA PHE A 3 -0.52 -1.78 5.38
C PHE A 3 0.96 -2.09 5.34
N VAL A 4 1.33 -3.33 5.69
CA VAL A 4 2.71 -3.81 5.59
C VAL A 4 2.69 -5.05 4.71
N ILE A 5 3.47 -5.01 3.64
CA ILE A 5 3.59 -6.09 2.67
C ILE A 5 5.06 -6.47 2.51
N ARG A 6 5.33 -7.60 1.86
CA ARG A 6 6.70 -7.98 1.51
C ARG A 6 7.31 -6.95 0.55
N TYR A 7 8.61 -6.73 0.68
CA TYR A 7 9.34 -5.87 -0.24
C TYR A 7 9.35 -6.44 -1.65
N ASP A 8 9.62 -7.75 -1.76
CA ASP A 8 9.63 -8.45 -3.03
C ASP A 8 8.19 -8.74 -3.44
N GLN A 9 7.70 -7.96 -4.39
CA GLN A 9 6.37 -8.09 -4.96
C GLN A 9 6.52 -8.51 -6.42
N PRO A 10 5.62 -9.37 -6.94
CA PRO A 10 5.69 -9.82 -8.33
C PRO A 10 5.57 -8.67 -9.33
N GLU A 11 4.94 -7.56 -8.93
CA GLU A 11 4.82 -6.33 -9.71
C GLU A 11 5.16 -5.11 -8.86
N THR A 12 5.62 -4.05 -9.52
CA THR A 12 5.89 -2.77 -8.85
C THR A 12 4.56 -2.11 -8.49
N ILE A 13 4.32 -1.96 -7.19
CA ILE A 13 3.14 -1.25 -6.68
C ILE A 13 3.28 0.24 -6.94
N LEU A 14 2.23 0.84 -7.49
CA LEU A 14 2.19 2.26 -7.84
C LEU A 14 1.27 3.03 -6.89
N ASN A 15 1.56 4.31 -6.66
CA ASN A 15 0.69 5.18 -5.86
C ASN A 15 -0.69 5.42 -6.51
N SER A 16 -0.85 5.13 -7.81
CA SER A 16 -2.14 5.22 -8.51
C SER A 16 -3.08 4.03 -8.25
N TRP A 17 -2.61 3.01 -7.53
CA TRP A 17 -3.42 1.84 -7.21
C TRP A 17 -4.33 2.08 -6.01
N CYS A 18 -5.37 1.26 -5.91
CA CYS A 18 -6.31 1.23 -4.79
C CYS A 18 -6.19 -0.11 -4.05
N ILE A 19 -6.23 -0.06 -2.72
CA ILE A 19 -6.23 -1.25 -1.86
C ILE A 19 -7.66 -1.55 -1.45
N GLU A 20 -8.14 -2.76 -1.73
CA GLU A 20 -9.37 -3.29 -1.13
C GLU A 20 -9.03 -4.17 0.07
N TRP A 21 -9.58 -3.84 1.23
CA TRP A 21 -9.38 -4.60 2.45
C TRP A 21 -10.67 -4.63 3.26
N GLN A 22 -11.17 -5.83 3.58
CA GLN A 22 -12.40 -6.03 4.35
C GLN A 22 -13.62 -5.26 3.77
N GLY A 23 -13.75 -5.26 2.45
CA GLY A 23 -14.83 -4.55 1.73
C GLY A 23 -14.72 -3.02 1.76
N LYS A 24 -13.58 -2.47 2.19
CA LYS A 24 -13.31 -1.03 2.16
C LYS A 24 -12.16 -0.73 1.20
N GLN A 25 -12.28 0.38 0.49
CA GLN A 25 -11.28 0.83 -0.47
C GLN A 25 -10.41 1.94 0.11
N TYR A 26 -9.12 1.93 -0.24
CA TYR A 26 -8.14 2.89 0.22
C TYR A 26 -7.22 3.30 -0.93
N ASP A 27 -7.16 4.59 -1.23
CA ASP A 27 -6.16 5.15 -2.15
C ASP A 27 -4.78 5.13 -1.51
N ILE A 28 -3.77 4.73 -2.27
CA ILE A 28 -2.38 4.77 -1.81
C ILE A 28 -1.88 6.22 -1.81
N VAL A 29 -1.51 6.72 -0.64
CA VAL A 29 -0.95 8.08 -0.47
C VAL A 29 0.57 8.05 -0.39
N LYS A 30 1.14 6.96 0.14
CA LYS A 30 2.59 6.82 0.31
C LYS A 30 3.02 5.36 0.32
N LEU A 31 4.08 5.07 -0.43
CA LEU A 31 4.85 3.83 -0.36
C LEU A 31 6.18 4.12 0.33
N THR A 32 6.51 3.33 1.34
CA THR A 32 7.77 3.44 2.08
C THR A 32 8.44 2.05 2.09
N PRO A 33 9.18 1.70 1.03
CA PRO A 33 9.94 0.46 0.99
C PRO A 33 11.12 0.52 1.97
N ASP A 34 11.37 -0.57 2.69
CA ASP A 34 12.59 -0.73 3.48
C ASP A 34 13.77 -0.99 2.54
N THR A 35 14.54 0.05 2.23
CA THR A 35 15.68 -0.05 1.33
C THR A 35 16.91 -0.69 1.96
N ALA A 36 16.98 -0.75 3.30
CA ALA A 36 18.15 -1.26 4.02
C ALA A 36 18.10 -2.78 4.14
N LYS A 37 17.00 -3.35 4.64
CA LYS A 37 16.85 -4.80 4.79
C LYS A 37 16.03 -5.44 3.67
N LYS A 38 15.27 -4.66 2.89
CA LYS A 38 14.45 -5.15 1.78
C LYS A 38 13.51 -6.29 2.18
N GLN A 39 12.95 -6.19 3.39
CA GLN A 39 12.01 -7.21 3.89
C GLN A 39 10.56 -6.79 3.69
N TRP A 40 10.27 -5.50 3.86
CA TRP A 40 8.92 -4.98 3.92
C TRP A 40 8.77 -3.68 3.14
N THR A 41 7.55 -3.42 2.68
CA THR A 41 7.11 -2.12 2.20
C THR A 41 5.90 -1.70 3.01
N THR A 42 5.98 -0.52 3.60
CA THR A 42 4.86 0.09 4.33
C THR A 42 4.06 0.98 3.39
N ILE A 43 2.75 0.77 3.34
CA ILE A 43 1.82 1.53 2.53
C ILE A 43 0.89 2.33 3.43
N ILE A 44 0.78 3.64 3.18
CA ILE A 44 -0.19 4.50 3.84
C ILE A 44 -1.36 4.71 2.89
N GLY A 45 -2.51 4.12 3.25
CA GLY A 45 -3.76 4.25 2.50
C GLY A 45 -4.75 5.21 3.16
N LYS A 46 -5.44 6.03 2.36
CA LYS A 46 -6.54 6.89 2.81
C LYS A 46 -7.87 6.29 2.35
N PRO A 47 -8.90 6.17 3.21
CA PRO A 47 -10.19 5.63 2.78
C PRO A 47 -10.74 6.41 1.59
N VAL A 48 -11.22 5.68 0.58
CA VAL A 48 -12.02 6.26 -0.49
C VAL A 48 -13.37 6.59 0.13
N ALA A 49 -13.73 7.86 0.17
CA ALA A 49 -15.09 8.26 0.53
C ALA A 49 -15.98 7.82 -0.65
N ASN A 50 -16.71 6.71 -0.48
CA ASN A 50 -17.80 6.40 -1.40
C ASN A 50 -18.77 7.59 -1.36
N LYS A 51 -18.89 8.28 -2.49
CA LYS A 51 -19.92 9.30 -2.71
C LYS A 51 -21.30 8.65 -2.81
#